data_AF-A0A4W5MN01-F1
#
_entry.id   AF-A0A4W5MN01-F1
#
_cell.length_a   1.000
_cell.length_b   1.000
_cell.length_c   1.000
_cell.angle_alpha   90.00
_cell.angle_beta   90.00
_cell.angle_gamma   90.00
#
_symmetry.space_group_name_H-M   'P 1'
#
loop_
_entity.id
_entity.type
_entity.pdbx_description
1 polymer ?
#
loop_
_entity_poly.entity_id
_entity_poly.type
_entity_poly.pdbx_seq_one_letter_code
_entity_poly.pdbx_strand_id
1 'polypeptide(L)'
;MANIGTSIIQVTATDADDPTYGNSARLVYAVTQGQQYFSVDPQTGVLRTAVTDMDRESQDTYLVVLEAKDMGGHLGGMSGTTTVTVRLSDVNDNPPHFRKSAWSFSISELAAPGVEVGRLSATDADLGDNAMLEYTILDGEEGDTFNITGRDQEAVIVLNKVRNK
;
A
#
# COMPACT_ATOMS: atom_id res chain seq x y z
N MET A 1 -3.01 -9.09 -1.09
CA MET A 1 -4.40 -8.80 -1.50
C MET A 1 -5.40 -9.17 -0.40
N ALA A 2 -6.35 -8.27 -0.08
CA ALA A 2 -7.38 -8.53 0.91
C ALA A 2 -8.50 -9.43 0.33
N ASN A 3 -8.94 -10.44 1.09
CA ASN A 3 -10.03 -11.31 0.65
C ASN A 3 -11.37 -10.58 0.74
N ILE A 4 -12.31 -10.89 -0.16
CA ILE A 4 -13.71 -10.44 -0.03
C ILE A 4 -14.28 -10.90 1.32
N GLY A 5 -15.02 -10.01 1.98
CA GLY A 5 -15.67 -10.29 3.25
C GLY A 5 -14.77 -10.11 4.48
N THR A 6 -13.51 -9.66 4.30
CA THR A 6 -12.61 -9.33 5.42
C THR A 6 -13.22 -8.21 6.25
N SER A 7 -13.42 -8.45 7.55
CA SER A 7 -13.93 -7.44 8.48
C SER A 7 -12.92 -6.32 8.71
N ILE A 8 -13.36 -5.08 8.59
CA ILE A 8 -12.53 -3.89 8.79
C ILE A 8 -12.82 -3.29 10.17
N ILE A 9 -14.08 -2.89 10.39
CA ILE A 9 -14.54 -2.24 11.62
C ILE A 9 -16.04 -2.48 11.78
N GLN A 10 -16.55 -2.41 13.01
CA GLN A 10 -17.97 -2.33 13.28
C GLN A 10 -18.34 -0.89 13.63
N VAL A 11 -19.27 -0.30 12.88
CA VAL A 11 -19.85 1.00 13.23
C VAL A 11 -21.12 0.82 14.05
N THR A 12 -21.37 1.77 14.95
CA THR A 12 -22.56 1.80 15.80
C THR A 12 -23.15 3.18 15.80
N ALA A 13 -24.48 3.26 15.71
CA ALA A 13 -25.27 4.44 15.96
C ALA A 13 -26.29 4.15 17.05
N THR A 14 -26.76 5.20 17.72
CA THR A 14 -27.77 5.12 18.79
C THR A 14 -28.92 6.05 18.46
N ASP A 15 -30.13 5.55 18.61
CA ASP A 15 -31.35 6.32 18.52
C ASP A 15 -32.04 6.38 19.89
N ALA A 16 -32.66 7.51 20.24
CA ALA A 16 -33.19 7.79 21.58
C ALA A 16 -34.67 7.38 21.74
N ASP A 17 -35.32 6.87 20.69
CA ASP A 17 -36.74 6.52 20.74
C ASP A 17 -36.99 5.27 21.61
N ASP A 18 -38.20 5.23 22.19
CA ASP A 18 -38.64 4.13 23.07
C ASP A 18 -38.67 2.80 22.29
N PRO A 19 -37.90 1.77 22.71
CA PRO A 19 -37.84 0.48 22.01
C PRO A 19 -39.18 -0.29 22.03
N THR A 20 -40.17 0.16 22.80
CA THR A 20 -41.51 -0.46 22.87
C THR A 20 -42.48 0.06 21.81
N TYR A 21 -42.18 1.17 21.14
CA TYR A 21 -43.04 1.78 20.10
C TYR A 21 -42.67 1.28 18.69
N GLY A 22 -42.99 0.02 18.38
CA GLY A 22 -42.74 -0.58 17.07
C GLY A 22 -41.23 -0.73 16.76
N ASN A 23 -40.87 -1.25 15.58
CA ASN A 23 -39.47 -1.44 15.18
C ASN A 23 -38.70 -0.11 14.94
N SER A 24 -39.16 1.01 15.53
CA SER A 24 -38.67 2.36 15.29
C SER A 24 -37.22 2.53 15.75
N ALA A 25 -36.82 1.90 16.86
CA ALA A 25 -35.44 1.90 17.35
C ALA A 25 -34.49 0.98 16.55
N ARG A 26 -34.97 0.24 15.54
CA ARG A 26 -34.12 -0.63 14.72
C ARG A 26 -33.40 0.20 13.65
N LEU A 27 -32.11 0.36 13.84
CA LEU A 27 -31.24 0.98 12.85
C LEU A 27 -30.85 -0.02 11.74
N VAL A 28 -30.82 0.50 10.52
CA VAL A 28 -30.30 -0.20 9.34
C VAL A 28 -29.10 0.57 8.81
N TYR A 29 -27.99 -0.14 8.62
CA TYR A 29 -26.76 0.44 8.10
C TYR A 29 -26.66 0.27 6.58
N ALA A 30 -26.17 1.29 5.90
CA ALA A 30 -25.87 1.25 4.48
C ALA A 30 -24.59 2.01 4.17
N VAL A 31 -23.83 1.55 3.18
CA VAL A 31 -22.75 2.35 2.58
C VAL A 31 -23.41 3.28 1.55
N THR A 32 -23.22 4.59 1.63
CA THR A 32 -23.74 5.57 0.67
C THR A 32 -22.66 6.11 -0.27
N GLN A 33 -21.38 5.97 0.10
CA GLN A 33 -20.24 6.23 -0.76
C GLN A 33 -19.18 5.13 -0.56
N GLY A 34 -18.61 4.61 -1.65
CA GLY A 34 -17.61 3.53 -1.60
C GLY A 34 -18.18 2.11 -1.75
N GLN A 35 -19.45 1.98 -2.14
CA GLN A 35 -20.14 0.67 -2.31
C GLN A 35 -19.44 -0.29 -3.30
N GLN A 36 -18.66 0.24 -4.23
CA GLN A 36 -17.88 -0.56 -5.20
C GLN A 36 -16.69 -1.32 -4.57
N TYR A 37 -16.24 -0.90 -3.38
CA TYR A 37 -15.10 -1.49 -2.68
C TYR A 37 -15.48 -2.12 -1.34
N PHE A 38 -16.57 -1.66 -0.72
CA PHE A 38 -16.95 -2.07 0.63
C PHE A 38 -18.45 -2.34 0.75
N SER A 39 -18.78 -3.25 1.66
CA SER A 39 -20.15 -3.53 2.07
C SER A 39 -20.28 -3.43 3.60
N VAL A 40 -21.45 -3.06 4.09
CA VAL A 40 -21.74 -3.06 5.53
C VAL A 40 -22.86 -4.05 5.80
N ASP A 41 -22.72 -4.81 6.88
CA ASP A 41 -23.83 -5.61 7.38
C ASP A 41 -24.95 -4.67 7.88
N PRO A 42 -26.15 -4.75 7.31
CA PRO A 42 -27.23 -3.80 7.60
C PRO A 42 -27.77 -3.92 9.02
N GLN A 43 -27.51 -5.01 9.73
CA GLN A 43 -28.00 -5.24 11.09
C GLN A 43 -26.90 -5.01 12.13
N THR A 44 -25.67 -5.40 11.83
CA THR A 44 -24.57 -5.37 12.80
C THR A 44 -23.67 -4.15 12.63
N GLY A 45 -23.70 -3.47 11.49
CA GLY A 45 -22.81 -2.35 11.18
C GLY A 45 -21.37 -2.77 10.88
N VAL A 46 -21.11 -4.07 10.68
CA VAL A 46 -19.77 -4.57 10.33
C VAL A 46 -19.45 -4.22 8.88
N LEU A 47 -18.49 -3.32 8.69
CA LEU A 47 -17.91 -2.97 7.40
C LEU A 47 -16.92 -4.05 6.94
N ARG A 48 -17.03 -4.46 5.68
CA ARG A 48 -16.21 -5.50 5.05
C ARG A 48 -15.72 -5.06 3.68
N THR A 49 -14.62 -5.64 3.22
CA THR A 49 -14.20 -5.58 1.81
C THR A 49 -15.23 -6.27 0.92
N ALA A 50 -15.51 -5.70 -0.25
CA ALA A 50 -16.43 -6.24 -1.24
C ALA A 50 -15.73 -6.76 -2.51
N VAL A 51 -14.44 -6.41 -2.69
CA VAL A 51 -13.62 -6.82 -3.85
C VAL A 51 -12.23 -7.27 -3.41
N THR A 52 -11.47 -7.89 -4.30
CA THR A 52 -10.12 -8.44 -4.03
C THR A 52 -8.98 -7.64 -4.64
N ASP A 53 -9.26 -6.76 -5.60
CA ASP A 53 -8.31 -6.04 -6.46
C ASP A 53 -7.98 -4.63 -5.96
N MET A 54 -8.17 -4.40 -4.66
CA MET A 54 -7.69 -3.18 -4.01
C MET A 54 -6.18 -3.23 -3.92
N ASP A 55 -5.52 -2.24 -4.52
CA ASP A 55 -4.10 -2.18 -4.76
C ASP A 55 -3.55 -0.86 -4.20
N ARG A 56 -2.55 -0.92 -3.30
CA ARG A 56 -2.05 0.27 -2.59
C ARG A 56 -1.29 1.18 -3.54
N GLU A 57 -0.57 0.59 -4.48
CA GLU A 57 0.24 1.24 -5.50
C GLU A 57 -0.64 2.08 -6.43
N SER A 58 -1.86 1.61 -6.70
CA SER A 58 -2.88 2.36 -7.45
C SER A 58 -3.64 3.38 -6.60
N GLN A 59 -4.10 2.98 -5.40
CA GLN A 59 -4.84 3.84 -4.48
C GLN A 59 -4.72 3.34 -3.03
N ASP A 60 -4.11 4.14 -2.16
CA ASP A 60 -3.83 3.76 -0.77
C ASP A 60 -4.98 4.07 0.21
N THR A 61 -5.91 4.95 -0.15
CA THR A 61 -6.90 5.54 0.76
C THR A 61 -8.29 5.57 0.13
N TYR A 62 -9.28 5.11 0.88
CA TYR A 62 -10.69 5.11 0.49
C TYR A 62 -11.55 5.79 1.54
N LEU A 63 -12.46 6.64 1.09
CA LEU A 63 -13.46 7.27 1.93
C LEU A 63 -14.78 6.51 1.77
N VAL A 64 -15.28 5.97 2.88
CA VAL A 64 -16.54 5.24 2.95
C VAL A 64 -17.52 6.06 3.77
N VAL A 65 -18.60 6.51 3.16
CA VAL A 65 -19.69 7.16 3.92
C VAL A 65 -20.71 6.09 4.26
N LEU A 66 -21.02 6.00 5.55
CA LEU A 66 -22.00 5.10 6.12
C LEU A 66 -23.21 5.91 6.56
N GLU A 67 -24.40 5.37 6.32
CA GLU A 67 -25.67 5.88 6.82
C GLU A 67 -26.24 4.87 7.82
N ALA A 68 -26.68 5.37 8.97
CA ALA A 68 -27.55 4.64 9.88
C ALA A 68 -28.93 5.29 9.79
N LYS A 69 -29.94 4.48 9.45
CA LYS A 69 -31.31 4.95 9.26
C LYS A 69 -32.26 4.21 10.19
N ASP A 70 -33.09 4.94 10.92
CA ASP A 70 -34.18 4.36 11.69
C ASP A 70 -35.30 3.89 10.76
N MET A 71 -36.10 2.93 11.21
CA MET A 71 -37.18 2.35 10.41
C MET A 71 -38.52 3.07 10.63
N GLY A 72 -38.52 4.34 11.06
CA GLY A 72 -39.55 5.31 11.50
C GLY A 72 -41.03 5.15 11.11
N GLY A 73 -41.54 3.94 11.03
CA GLY A 73 -42.90 3.58 10.64
C GLY A 73 -43.38 4.29 9.37
N HIS A 74 -44.63 4.78 9.43
CA HIS A 74 -45.30 5.47 8.33
C HIS A 74 -44.86 6.94 8.11
N LEU A 75 -43.99 7.48 8.96
CA LEU A 75 -43.61 8.90 8.94
C LEU A 75 -42.30 9.17 8.16
N GLY A 76 -41.60 8.11 7.75
CA GLY A 76 -40.29 8.18 7.11
C GLY A 76 -39.19 8.32 8.14
N GLY A 77 -38.25 7.36 8.15
CA GLY A 77 -37.22 7.30 9.18
C GLY A 77 -36.15 8.38 9.07
N MET A 78 -35.58 8.78 10.22
CA MET A 78 -34.42 9.68 10.28
C MET A 78 -33.14 8.93 9.96
N SER A 79 -32.14 9.66 9.47
CA SER A 79 -30.81 9.10 9.23
C SER A 79 -29.69 10.01 9.68
N GLY A 80 -28.59 9.38 10.07
CA GLY A 80 -27.31 10.02 10.36
C GLY A 80 -26.21 9.39 9.53
N THR A 81 -25.22 10.19 9.14
CA THR A 81 -24.08 9.71 8.36
C THR A 81 -22.76 9.87 9.12
N THR A 82 -21.80 9.00 8.81
CA THR A 82 -20.42 9.09 9.28
C THR A 82 -19.46 8.67 8.17
N THR A 83 -18.23 9.16 8.22
CA THR A 83 -17.18 8.83 7.25
C THR A 83 -16.12 7.95 7.90
N VAL A 84 -15.84 6.80 7.28
CA VAL A 84 -14.73 5.91 7.62
C VAL A 84 -13.64 6.06 6.56
N THR A 85 -12.44 6.43 6.99
CA THR A 85 -11.25 6.45 6.13
C THR A 85 -10.54 5.12 6.24
N VAL A 86 -10.55 4.33 5.17
CA VAL A 86 -9.84 3.06 5.08
C VAL A 86 -8.51 3.30 4.39
N ARG A 87 -7.41 2.88 5.02
CA ARG A 87 -6.05 2.90 4.43
C ARG A 87 -5.57 1.48 4.21
N LEU A 88 -5.04 1.19 3.03
CA LEU A 88 -4.45 -0.10 2.72
C LEU A 88 -3.06 -0.21 3.36
N SER A 89 -2.78 -1.39 3.92
CA SER A 89 -1.42 -1.76 4.32
C SER A 89 -0.65 -2.24 3.10
N ASP A 90 0.63 -1.93 3.07
CA ASP A 90 1.56 -2.40 2.05
C ASP A 90 1.76 -3.93 2.09
N VAL A 91 1.98 -4.52 0.92
CA VAL A 91 2.37 -5.92 0.73
C VAL A 91 3.56 -5.90 -0.21
N ASN A 92 4.57 -6.72 0.06
CA ASN A 92 5.71 -6.85 -0.85
C ASN A 92 5.31 -7.65 -2.10
N ASP A 93 4.81 -6.97 -3.12
CA ASP A 93 4.40 -7.58 -4.39
C ASP A 93 4.93 -6.88 -5.64
N ASN A 94 5.77 -5.86 -5.48
CA ASN A 94 6.52 -5.25 -6.57
C ASN A 94 8.00 -5.62 -6.45
N PRO A 95 8.62 -6.22 -7.48
CA PRO A 95 10.05 -6.48 -7.46
C PRO A 95 10.87 -5.22 -7.79
N PRO A 96 12.15 -5.16 -7.36
CA PRO A 96 13.04 -4.08 -7.74
C PRO A 96 13.25 -3.98 -9.26
N HIS A 97 13.18 -2.77 -9.80
CA HIS A 97 13.38 -2.48 -11.22
C HIS A 97 14.51 -1.48 -11.45
N PHE A 98 15.55 -1.85 -12.20
CA PHE A 98 16.57 -0.90 -12.65
C PHE A 98 15.98 0.11 -13.65
N ARG A 99 16.38 1.39 -13.53
CA ARG A 99 15.89 2.46 -14.43
C ARG A 99 16.38 2.34 -15.87
N LYS A 100 17.42 1.53 -16.11
CA LYS A 100 17.95 1.22 -17.45
C LYS A 100 18.19 -0.28 -17.55
N SER A 101 17.96 -0.84 -18.73
CA SER A 101 18.26 -2.23 -19.05
C SER A 101 19.76 -2.51 -19.16
N ALA A 102 20.56 -1.48 -19.43
CA ALA A 102 22.02 -1.57 -19.48
C ALA A 102 22.65 -0.25 -19.02
N TRP A 103 23.77 -0.38 -18.30
CA TRP A 103 24.61 0.72 -17.87
C TRP A 103 26.00 0.54 -18.47
N SER A 104 26.60 1.65 -18.92
CA SER A 104 27.97 1.65 -19.45
C SER A 104 28.73 2.78 -18.79
N PHE A 105 29.92 2.46 -18.28
CA PHE A 105 30.80 3.37 -17.57
C PHE A 105 32.22 3.20 -18.12
N SER A 106 33.00 4.27 -18.04
CA SER A 106 34.40 4.29 -18.47
C SER A 106 35.26 4.82 -17.34
N ILE A 107 36.35 4.12 -17.04
CA ILE A 107 37.34 4.52 -16.05
C ILE A 107 38.74 4.43 -16.66
N SER A 108 39.65 5.31 -16.22
CA SER A 108 41.05 5.26 -16.64
C SER A 108 41.77 4.06 -16.04
N GLU A 109 42.64 3.40 -16.80
CA GLU A 109 43.54 2.37 -16.23
C GLU A 109 44.51 2.93 -15.17
N LEU A 110 44.68 4.26 -15.14
CA LEU A 110 45.49 4.98 -14.15
C LEU A 110 44.69 5.41 -12.92
N ALA A 111 43.40 5.06 -12.84
CA ALA A 111 42.57 5.40 -11.69
C ALA A 111 43.05 4.67 -10.44
N ALA A 112 43.10 5.40 -9.32
CA ALA A 112 43.41 4.83 -8.03
C ALA A 112 42.22 4.02 -7.47
N PRO A 113 42.47 3.02 -6.61
CA PRO A 113 41.43 2.42 -5.78
C PRO A 113 40.61 3.47 -5.02
N GLY A 114 39.31 3.24 -4.88
CA GLY A 114 38.35 4.13 -4.25
C GLY A 114 37.67 5.12 -5.20
N VAL A 115 38.06 5.17 -6.48
CA VAL A 115 37.40 6.02 -7.48
C VAL A 115 36.02 5.45 -7.84
N GLU A 116 35.02 6.33 -7.85
CA GLU A 116 33.68 6.05 -8.36
C GLU A 116 33.75 5.77 -9.86
N VAL A 117 33.32 4.56 -10.25
CA VAL A 117 33.20 4.14 -11.65
C VAL A 117 31.90 4.67 -12.24
N GLY A 118 30.83 4.64 -11.44
CA GLY A 118 29.53 5.14 -11.86
C GLY A 118 28.43 4.87 -10.85
N ARG A 119 27.24 5.38 -11.16
CA ARG A 119 26.02 5.21 -10.38
C ARG A 119 24.96 4.54 -11.21
N LEU A 120 24.23 3.66 -10.56
CA LEU A 120 23.04 3.02 -11.10
C LEU A 120 21.88 3.24 -10.13
N SER A 121 20.67 3.16 -10.67
CA SER A 121 19.46 3.36 -9.89
C SER A 121 18.43 2.30 -10.20
N ALA A 122 17.72 1.91 -9.16
CA ALA A 122 16.56 1.03 -9.23
C ALA A 122 15.43 1.63 -8.38
N THR A 123 14.23 1.16 -8.62
CA THR A 123 13.03 1.57 -7.91
C THR A 123 12.22 0.35 -7.55
N ASP A 124 11.61 0.40 -6.40
CA ASP A 124 10.56 -0.51 -5.96
C ASP A 124 9.30 0.33 -5.69
N ALA A 125 8.13 -0.19 -6.07
CA ALA A 125 6.88 0.54 -5.92
C ALA A 125 6.22 0.37 -4.55
N ASP A 126 6.70 -0.61 -3.76
CA ASP A 126 6.22 -0.91 -2.41
C ASP A 126 6.57 0.21 -1.40
N LEU A 127 6.30 -0.01 -0.10
CA LEU A 127 6.52 1.00 0.94
C LEU A 127 7.40 0.52 2.09
N GLY A 128 8.25 1.41 2.59
CA GLY A 128 9.09 1.16 3.76
C GLY A 128 10.10 0.03 3.50
N ASP A 129 10.15 -0.95 4.41
CA ASP A 129 11.10 -2.07 4.32
C ASP A 129 10.86 -2.93 3.06
N ASN A 130 9.64 -2.98 2.53
CA ASN A 130 9.34 -3.73 1.32
C ASN A 130 9.96 -3.10 0.06
N ALA A 131 10.20 -1.78 0.08
CA ALA A 131 10.88 -1.06 -1.00
C ALA A 131 12.37 -0.81 -0.72
N MET A 132 12.93 -1.40 0.34
CA MET A 132 14.35 -1.24 0.66
C MET A 132 15.20 -2.08 -0.29
N LEU A 133 16.09 -1.41 -1.02
CA LEU A 133 16.93 -2.06 -2.01
C LEU A 133 18.34 -2.35 -1.49
N GLU A 134 18.80 -3.55 -1.78
CA GLU A 134 20.19 -3.98 -1.62
C GLU A 134 20.78 -4.36 -2.99
N TYR A 135 22.06 -4.06 -3.16
CA TYR A 135 22.75 -4.22 -4.44
C TYR A 135 23.95 -5.15 -4.28
N THR A 136 24.10 -6.10 -5.20
CA THR A 136 25.22 -7.05 -5.24
C THR A 136 25.65 -7.28 -6.68
N ILE A 137 26.96 -7.43 -6.90
CA ILE A 137 27.52 -7.84 -8.20
C ILE A 137 27.46 -9.37 -8.27
N LEU A 138 26.75 -9.91 -9.26
CA LEU A 138 26.55 -11.36 -9.40
C LEU A 138 27.66 -12.06 -10.20
N ASP A 139 28.22 -11.38 -11.21
CA ASP A 139 29.19 -11.94 -12.15
C ASP A 139 29.98 -10.82 -12.87
N GLY A 140 31.01 -11.19 -13.63
CA GLY A 140 31.87 -10.26 -14.38
C GLY A 140 32.93 -9.57 -13.51
N GLU A 141 33.04 -10.02 -12.26
CA GLU A 141 33.95 -9.53 -11.25
C GLU A 141 35.10 -10.55 -11.12
N GLU A 142 36.27 -10.24 -11.69
CA GLU A 142 37.46 -11.06 -11.52
C GLU A 142 38.32 -10.48 -10.39
N GLY A 143 38.19 -11.09 -9.21
CA GLY A 143 39.11 -10.94 -8.09
C GLY A 143 38.85 -9.75 -7.16
N ASP A 144 37.64 -9.28 -6.96
CA ASP A 144 37.29 -8.07 -6.18
C ASP A 144 37.91 -6.78 -6.75
N THR A 145 38.00 -6.65 -8.07
CA THR A 145 38.30 -5.40 -8.79
C THR A 145 37.25 -4.30 -8.53
N PHE A 146 35.96 -4.63 -8.49
CA PHE A 146 34.86 -3.68 -8.27
C PHE A 146 34.01 -4.04 -7.05
N ASN A 147 33.61 -3.01 -6.31
CA ASN A 147 32.61 -3.14 -5.25
C ASN A 147 31.38 -2.32 -5.61
N ILE A 148 30.21 -2.80 -5.19
CA ILE A 148 28.96 -2.04 -5.24
C ILE A 148 28.49 -1.75 -3.82
N THR A 149 28.11 -0.51 -3.58
CA THR A 149 27.46 -0.10 -2.34
C THR A 149 26.27 0.79 -2.68
N GLY A 150 25.12 0.51 -2.10
CA GLY A 150 23.93 1.31 -2.31
C GLY A 150 22.93 1.06 -1.19
N ARG A 151 22.09 2.05 -0.96
CA ARG A 151 20.87 1.93 -0.17
C ARG A 151 19.79 2.66 -0.92
N ASP A 152 18.57 2.16 -0.80
CA ASP A 152 17.39 2.76 -1.41
C ASP A 152 17.58 2.86 -2.94
N GLN A 153 17.27 3.99 -3.57
CA GLN A 153 17.16 4.05 -5.03
C GLN A 153 18.48 4.19 -5.80
N GLU A 154 19.62 4.32 -5.12
CA GLU A 154 20.92 4.52 -5.77
C GLU A 154 21.98 3.53 -5.26
N ALA A 155 22.80 3.05 -6.20
CA ALA A 155 24.02 2.33 -5.91
C ALA A 155 25.20 2.92 -6.66
N VAL A 156 26.36 2.87 -6.01
CA VAL A 156 27.64 3.36 -6.49
C VAL A 156 28.54 2.17 -6.74
N ILE A 157 29.12 2.10 -7.94
CA ILE A 157 30.19 1.17 -8.26
C ILE A 157 31.52 1.87 -8.02
N VAL A 158 32.39 1.23 -7.25
CA VAL A 158 33.70 1.75 -6.87
C VAL A 158 34.78 0.77 -7.32
N LEU A 159 35.88 1.31 -7.85
CA LEU A 159 37.08 0.53 -8.12
C LEU A 159 37.74 0.14 -6.79
N ASN A 160 37.72 -1.14 -6.45
CA ASN A 160 38.30 -1.65 -5.20
C ASN A 160 39.80 -1.90 -5.30
N LYS A 161 40.26 -2.47 -6.43
CA LYS A 161 41.69 -2.67 -6.68
C LYS A 161 42.02 -2.58 -8.16
N VAL A 162 43.27 -2.24 -8.46
CA VAL A 162 43.79 -2.26 -9.84
C VAL A 162 44.38 -3.65 -10.10
N ARG A 163 44.15 -4.21 -11.30
CA ARG A 163 44.85 -5.42 -11.71
C ARG A 163 46.34 -5.13 -11.81
N ASN A 164 47.15 -5.89 -11.08
CA ASN A 164 48.57 -5.97 -11.35
C ASN A 164 48.75 -6.66 -12.71
N LYS A 165 49.39 -5.97 -13.66
CA LYS A 165 49.82 -6.54 -14.95
C LYS A 165 50.92 -7.57 -14.74
#